data_AF-A0A7V2NMN0-F1
#
_entry.id   AF-A0A7V2NMN0-F1
#
_cell.length_a   1.000
_cell.length_b   1.000
_cell.length_c   1.000
_cell.angle_alpha   90.00
_cell.angle_beta   90.00
_cell.angle_gamma   90.00
#
_symmetry.space_group_name_H-M   'P 1'
#
loop_
_entity.id
_entity.type
_entity.pdbx_description
1 polymer ?
#
loop_
_entity_poly.entity_id
_entity_poly.type
_entity_poly.pdbx_seq_one_letter_code
_entity_poly.pdbx_strand_id
1 'polypeptide(L)'
;MKKKFFIPVIMATFILLVFTLAGCGSKSAATVNGKAIPQSDVDKQIAIIKKQQKDTFKGKKGEELEKNFRKSILDQLITAELVKQEAEKNNIKVSAKEINAKVNQVKKVFNNSEKKFEEALKQQGMT
;
A
#
# COMPACT_ATOMS: atom_id res chain seq x y z
N MET A 1 -34.88 -8.57 49.79
CA MET A 1 -33.61 -7.81 49.92
C MET A 1 -32.80 -7.93 48.63
N LYS A 2 -32.47 -6.75 48.10
CA LYS A 2 -31.67 -6.32 46.94
C LYS A 2 -30.62 -7.31 46.38
N LYS A 3 -30.92 -8.00 45.27
CA LYS A 3 -29.95 -8.74 44.41
C LYS A 3 -30.19 -8.52 42.91
N LYS A 4 -30.49 -7.28 42.49
CA LYS A 4 -30.74 -6.97 41.06
C LYS A 4 -29.93 -5.80 40.49
N PHE A 5 -28.94 -5.28 41.23
CA PHE A 5 -28.23 -4.06 40.84
C PHE A 5 -26.72 -4.25 40.53
N PHE A 6 -26.18 -5.47 40.62
CA PHE A 6 -24.73 -5.72 40.50
C PHE A 6 -24.28 -6.26 39.14
N ILE A 7 -25.19 -6.61 38.24
CA ILE A 7 -24.88 -7.22 36.94
C ILE A 7 -24.55 -6.19 35.82
N PRO A 8 -25.13 -4.97 35.76
CA PRO A 8 -24.84 -4.06 34.65
C PRO A 8 -23.47 -3.36 34.78
N VAL A 9 -22.88 -3.33 35.97
CA VAL A 9 -21.60 -2.64 36.23
C VAL A 9 -20.39 -3.45 35.73
N ILE A 10 -20.45 -4.79 35.81
CA ILE A 10 -19.35 -5.68 35.38
C ILE A 10 -19.31 -5.80 33.85
N MET A 11 -20.46 -5.67 33.18
CA MET A 11 -20.56 -5.75 31.72
C MET A 11 -20.13 -4.45 31.01
N ALA A 12 -20.26 -3.30 31.68
CA ALA A 12 -19.76 -2.01 31.18
C ALA A 12 -18.23 -1.89 31.26
N THR A 13 -17.58 -2.56 32.22
CA THR A 13 -16.12 -2.54 32.37
C THR A 13 -15.38 -3.45 31.39
N PHE A 14 -16.03 -4.47 30.83
CA PHE A 14 -15.39 -5.37 29.85
C PHE A 14 -15.35 -4.78 28.43
N ILE A 15 -16.28 -3.88 28.10
CA ILE A 15 -16.33 -3.21 26.79
C ILE A 15 -15.26 -2.12 26.66
N LEU A 16 -14.75 -1.60 27.79
CA LEU A 16 -13.71 -0.56 27.78
C LEU A 16 -12.28 -1.11 27.62
N LEU A 17 -12.07 -2.43 27.77
CA LEU A 17 -10.73 -3.04 27.72
C LEU A 17 -10.30 -3.54 26.33
N VAL A 18 -11.15 -3.43 25.30
CA VAL A 18 -10.86 -3.94 23.94
C VAL A 18 -10.15 -2.89 23.06
N PHE A 19 -9.96 -1.66 23.54
CA PHE A 19 -9.36 -0.58 22.73
C PHE A 19 -7.83 -0.44 22.79
N THR A 20 -7.10 -1.29 23.52
CA THR A 20 -5.64 -1.09 23.71
C THR A 20 -4.73 -1.92 22.81
N LEU A 21 -5.24 -2.53 21.74
CA LEU A 21 -4.45 -3.36 20.81
C LEU A 21 -4.43 -2.79 19.38
N ALA A 22 -3.85 -1.60 19.19
CA ALA A 22 -3.48 -1.11 17.85
C ALA A 22 -2.31 -0.12 17.90
N GLY A 23 -1.26 -0.47 18.64
CA GLY A 23 -0.08 0.36 18.86
C GLY A 23 1.21 -0.16 18.20
N CYS A 24 1.13 -0.86 17.07
CA CYS A 24 2.30 -1.15 16.24
C CYS A 24 2.06 -0.53 14.85
N GLY A 25 1.97 0.80 14.84
CA GLY A 25 1.60 1.55 13.64
C GLY A 25 2.80 1.70 12.72
N SER A 26 2.86 0.90 11.65
CA SER A 26 3.59 1.31 10.46
C SER A 26 3.07 2.69 10.05
N LYS A 27 3.98 3.66 9.85
CA LYS A 27 3.61 5.05 9.55
C LYS A 27 2.70 5.07 8.33
N SER A 28 1.51 5.67 8.46
CA SER A 28 0.58 5.85 7.34
C SER A 28 0.87 7.17 6.63
N ALA A 29 0.82 7.16 5.29
CA ALA A 29 0.91 8.35 4.46
C ALA A 29 -0.46 8.99 4.21
N ALA A 30 -1.52 8.19 4.13
CA ALA A 30 -2.91 8.64 4.00
C ALA A 30 -3.87 7.53 4.45
N THR A 31 -5.14 7.88 4.70
CA THR A 31 -6.22 6.92 4.93
C THR A 31 -7.35 7.18 3.94
N VAL A 32 -7.81 6.14 3.25
CA VAL A 32 -8.87 6.19 2.23
C VAL A 32 -10.01 5.28 2.68
N ASN A 33 -11.15 5.87 3.06
CA ASN A 33 -12.33 5.15 3.57
C ASN A 33 -12.01 4.12 4.68
N GLY A 34 -11.14 4.50 5.63
CA GLY A 34 -10.76 3.64 6.75
C GLY A 34 -9.62 2.67 6.45
N LYS A 35 -9.13 2.58 5.22
CA LYS A 35 -7.94 1.79 4.87
C LYS A 35 -6.70 2.67 4.79
N ALA A 36 -5.65 2.29 5.53
CA ALA A 36 -4.39 3.00 5.53
C ALA A 36 -3.58 2.72 4.26
N ILE A 37 -3.00 3.77 3.67
CA ILE A 37 -1.91 3.71 2.70
C ILE A 37 -0.60 3.82 3.48
N PRO A 38 0.25 2.77 3.50
CA PRO A 38 1.52 2.79 4.21
C PRO A 38 2.51 3.81 3.62
N GLN A 39 3.25 4.49 4.48
CA GLN A 39 4.38 5.33 4.07
C GLN A 39 5.44 4.54 3.30
N SER A 40 5.61 3.26 3.64
CA SER A 40 6.54 2.36 2.96
C SER A 40 6.23 2.20 1.47
N ASP A 41 4.98 2.36 1.05
CA ASP A 41 4.61 2.20 -0.36
C ASP A 41 5.02 3.42 -1.18
N VAL A 42 4.90 4.62 -0.59
CA VAL A 42 5.46 5.85 -1.17
C VAL A 42 6.99 5.74 -1.23
N ASP A 43 7.60 5.29 -0.14
CA ASP A 43 9.06 5.20 -0.01
C ASP A 43 9.68 4.19 -1.00
N LYS A 44 9.02 3.05 -1.24
CA LYS A 44 9.44 2.08 -2.25
C LYS A 44 9.43 2.68 -3.66
N GLN A 45 8.36 3.39 -4.04
CA GLN A 45 8.25 3.97 -5.37
C GLN A 45 9.27 5.07 -5.61
N ILE A 46 9.47 5.97 -4.64
CA ILE A 46 10.49 7.02 -4.78
C ILE A 46 11.90 6.42 -4.79
N ALA A 47 12.17 5.34 -4.05
CA ALA A 47 13.46 4.65 -4.09
C ALA A 47 13.77 4.07 -5.47
N ILE A 48 12.78 3.48 -6.15
CA ILE A 48 12.93 2.99 -7.52
C ILE A 48 13.28 4.15 -8.47
N ILE A 49 12.54 5.26 -8.39
CA ILE A 49 12.77 6.44 -9.24
C ILE A 49 14.18 7.03 -8.98
N LYS A 50 14.57 7.17 -7.72
CA LYS A 50 15.90 7.67 -7.33
C LYS A 50 17.02 6.74 -7.77
N LYS A 51 16.81 5.42 -7.79
CA LYS A 51 17.79 4.44 -8.30
C LYS A 51 18.03 4.62 -9.79
N GLN A 52 16.98 4.94 -10.55
CA GLN A 52 17.05 5.16 -12.00
C GLN A 52 17.59 6.54 -12.36
N GLN A 53 17.39 7.55 -11.53
CA GLN A 53 17.72 8.95 -11.80
C GLN A 53 18.53 9.60 -10.66
N LYS A 54 19.72 9.07 -10.38
CA LYS A 54 20.52 9.45 -9.20
C LYS A 54 20.92 10.93 -9.16
N ASP A 55 21.12 11.56 -10.31
CA ASP A 55 21.57 12.95 -10.39
C ASP A 55 20.43 13.97 -10.28
N THR A 56 19.20 13.57 -10.62
CA THR A 56 18.00 14.41 -10.62
C THR A 56 17.62 14.91 -9.22
N PHE A 57 17.89 14.13 -8.18
CA PHE A 57 17.48 14.41 -6.81
C PHE A 57 18.58 15.03 -5.93
N LYS A 58 19.64 15.59 -6.53
CA LYS A 58 20.75 16.21 -5.79
C LYS A 58 20.51 17.70 -5.51
N GLY A 59 20.97 18.14 -4.34
CA GLY A 59 20.89 19.54 -3.90
C GLY A 59 19.47 20.04 -3.63
N LYS A 60 19.33 21.32 -3.27
CA LYS A 60 18.05 21.91 -2.84
C LYS A 60 16.90 21.75 -3.85
N LYS A 61 17.20 21.89 -5.15
CA LYS A 61 16.21 21.66 -6.23
C LYS A 61 15.77 20.20 -6.29
N GLY A 62 16.70 19.26 -6.07
CA GLY A 62 16.41 17.84 -6.03
C GLY A 62 15.52 17.44 -4.85
N GLU A 63 15.70 18.06 -3.68
CA GLU A 63 14.85 17.84 -2.50
C GLU A 63 13.40 18.32 -2.73
N GLU A 64 13.23 19.51 -3.33
CA GLU A 64 11.91 20.02 -3.70
C GLU A 64 11.23 19.12 -4.74
N LEU A 65 12.00 18.66 -5.73
CA LEU A 65 11.52 17.71 -6.72
C LEU A 65 11.10 16.38 -6.08
N GLU A 66 11.89 15.84 -5.15
CA GLU A 66 11.54 14.63 -4.39
C GLU A 66 10.21 14.81 -3.66
N LYS A 67 9.98 15.96 -3.01
CA LYS A 67 8.72 16.26 -2.32
C LYS A 67 7.53 16.24 -3.30
N ASN A 68 7.70 16.82 -4.49
CA ASN A 68 6.65 16.82 -5.52
C ASN A 68 6.37 15.42 -6.04
N PHE A 69 7.40 14.60 -6.28
CA PHE A 69 7.22 13.20 -6.67
C PHE A 69 6.52 12.40 -5.57
N ARG A 70 6.91 12.56 -4.31
CA ARG A 70 6.25 11.89 -3.18
C ARG A 70 4.77 12.22 -3.10
N LYS A 71 4.40 13.48 -3.32
CA LYS A 71 3.00 13.89 -3.39
C LYS A 71 2.27 13.22 -4.56
N SER A 72 2.84 13.24 -5.75
CA SER A 72 2.27 12.61 -6.94
C SER A 72 2.06 11.10 -6.75
N ILE A 73 3.06 10.40 -6.18
CA ILE A 73 2.98 8.97 -5.84
C ILE A 73 1.86 8.72 -4.84
N LEU A 74 1.73 9.55 -3.80
CA LEU A 74 0.66 9.43 -2.82
C LEU A 74 -0.72 9.60 -3.47
N ASP A 75 -0.89 10.62 -4.33
CA ASP A 75 -2.14 10.87 -5.06
C ASP A 75 -2.50 9.69 -5.98
N GLN A 76 -1.51 9.08 -6.63
CA GLN A 76 -1.69 7.87 -7.44
C GLN A 76 -2.10 6.67 -6.58
N LEU A 77 -1.50 6.47 -5.42
CA LEU A 77 -1.85 5.40 -4.49
C LEU A 77 -3.27 5.57 -3.95
N ILE A 78 -3.66 6.80 -3.60
CA ILE A 78 -5.04 7.14 -3.19
C ILE A 78 -6.02 6.81 -4.31
N THR A 79 -5.72 7.25 -5.54
CA THR A 79 -6.58 6.99 -6.70
C THR A 79 -6.73 5.49 -6.96
N ALA A 80 -5.62 4.74 -6.92
CA ALA A 80 -5.63 3.29 -7.10
C ALA A 80 -6.46 2.59 -6.02
N GLU A 81 -6.36 3.04 -4.77
CA GLU A 81 -7.16 2.50 -3.68
C GLU A 81 -8.66 2.78 -3.85
N LEU A 82 -9.03 4.00 -4.24
CA LEU A 82 -10.43 4.35 -4.54
C LEU A 82 -11.01 3.48 -5.67
N VAL A 83 -10.26 3.32 -6.77
CA VAL A 83 -10.66 2.46 -7.89
C VAL A 83 -10.81 1.01 -7.44
N LYS A 84 -9.89 0.52 -6.60
CA LYS A 84 -9.96 -0.84 -6.06
C LYS A 84 -11.21 -1.04 -5.20
N GLN A 85 -11.52 -0.11 -4.29
CA GLN A 85 -12.71 -0.19 -3.44
C GLN A 85 -14.00 -0.17 -4.26
N GLU A 86 -14.07 0.67 -5.29
CA GLU A 86 -15.24 0.71 -6.18
C GLU A 86 -15.35 -0.58 -7.01
N ALA A 87 -14.24 -1.14 -7.49
CA ALA A 87 -14.24 -2.43 -8.17
C ALA A 87 -14.75 -3.57 -7.26
N GLU A 88 -14.30 -3.61 -6.00
CA GLU A 88 -14.77 -4.57 -5.00
C GLU A 88 -16.27 -4.41 -4.73
N LYS A 89 -16.75 -3.18 -4.56
CA LYS A 89 -18.17 -2.86 -4.36
C LYS A 89 -19.05 -3.30 -5.55
N ASN A 90 -18.53 -3.18 -6.78
CA ASN A 90 -19.20 -3.63 -7.99
C ASN A 90 -18.97 -5.12 -8.31
N ASN A 91 -18.37 -5.89 -7.37
CA ASN A 91 -18.08 -7.31 -7.53
C ASN A 91 -17.23 -7.64 -8.77
N ILE A 92 -16.38 -6.70 -9.21
CA ILE A 92 -15.44 -6.91 -10.31
C ILE A 92 -14.31 -7.80 -9.78
N LYS A 93 -14.16 -8.97 -10.39
CA LYS A 93 -13.13 -9.96 -10.04
C LYS A 93 -12.22 -10.19 -11.22
N VAL A 94 -10.93 -10.37 -10.93
CA VAL A 94 -9.92 -10.75 -11.92
C VAL A 94 -9.55 -12.21 -11.68
N SER A 95 -9.64 -13.03 -12.72
CA SER A 95 -9.28 -14.45 -12.64
C SER A 95 -7.77 -14.66 -12.70
N ALA A 96 -7.29 -15.77 -12.15
CA ALA A 96 -5.89 -16.18 -12.29
C ALA A 96 -5.48 -16.33 -13.78
N LYS A 97 -6.41 -16.72 -14.65
CA LYS A 97 -6.17 -16.83 -16.09
C LYS A 97 -5.86 -15.47 -16.72
N GLU A 98 -6.59 -14.42 -16.35
CA GLU A 98 -6.35 -13.06 -16.84
C GLU A 98 -5.03 -12.49 -16.31
N ILE A 99 -4.73 -12.74 -15.03
CA ILE A 99 -3.44 -12.37 -14.42
C ILE A 99 -2.29 -13.03 -15.19
N ASN A 100 -2.35 -14.35 -15.38
CA ASN A 100 -1.32 -15.09 -16.09
C ASN A 100 -1.18 -14.63 -17.55
N ALA A 101 -2.29 -14.34 -18.23
CA ALA A 101 -2.26 -13.80 -19.58
C ALA A 101 -1.52 -12.45 -19.62
N LYS A 102 -1.76 -11.57 -18.63
CA LYS A 102 -1.09 -10.27 -18.56
C LYS A 102 0.39 -10.40 -18.20
N VAL A 103 0.74 -11.26 -17.24
CA VAL A 103 2.14 -11.56 -16.88
C VAL A 103 2.89 -12.11 -18.09
N ASN A 104 2.30 -13.04 -18.83
CA ASN A 104 2.90 -13.58 -20.06
C ASN A 104 3.09 -12.48 -21.12
N GLN A 105 2.17 -11.53 -21.24
CA GLN A 105 2.36 -10.38 -22.12
C GLN A 105 3.56 -9.52 -21.72
N VAL A 106 3.79 -9.32 -20.41
CA VAL A 106 4.96 -8.60 -19.91
C VAL A 106 6.24 -9.40 -20.18
N LYS A 107 6.24 -10.72 -19.95
CA LYS A 107 7.39 -11.60 -20.23
C LYS A 107 7.83 -11.58 -21.70
N LYS A 108 6.92 -11.31 -22.64
CA LYS A 108 7.27 -11.15 -24.07
C LYS A 108 8.26 -10.00 -24.32
N VAL A 109 8.22 -8.93 -23.53
CA VAL A 109 9.18 -7.81 -23.60
C VAL A 109 10.60 -8.28 -23.28
N PHE A 110 10.73 -9.36 -22.51
CA PHE A 110 12.00 -10.01 -22.15
C PHE A 110 12.30 -11.23 -23.03
N ASN A 111 11.70 -11.30 -24.22
CA ASN A 111 11.81 -12.43 -25.15
C ASN A 111 11.40 -13.77 -24.52
N ASN A 112 10.48 -13.74 -23.54
CA ASN A 112 10.08 -14.89 -22.74
C ASN A 112 11.22 -15.56 -21.95
N SER A 113 12.33 -14.87 -21.71
CA SER A 113 13.43 -15.37 -20.88
C SER A 113 13.11 -15.17 -19.41
N GLU A 114 12.88 -16.27 -18.69
CA GLU A 114 12.63 -16.23 -17.25
C GLU A 114 13.80 -15.58 -16.50
N LYS A 115 15.03 -15.93 -16.86
CA LYS A 115 16.24 -15.35 -16.28
C LYS A 115 16.27 -13.83 -16.41
N LYS A 116 16.03 -13.29 -17.62
CA LYS A 116 16.03 -11.83 -17.84
C LYS A 116 14.90 -11.14 -17.09
N PHE A 117 13.73 -11.78 -17.02
CA PHE A 117 12.59 -11.27 -16.27
C PHE A 117 12.89 -11.20 -14.76
N GLU A 118 13.40 -12.29 -14.18
CA GLU A 118 13.79 -12.35 -12.76
C GLU A 118 14.94 -11.38 -12.43
N GLU A 119 15.94 -11.25 -13.31
CA GLU A 119 17.00 -10.25 -13.16
C GLU A 119 16.43 -8.83 -13.14
N ALA A 120 15.45 -8.52 -14.00
CA ALA A 120 14.79 -7.22 -14.00
C ALA A 120 13.98 -6.98 -12.72
N LEU A 121 13.26 -7.99 -12.21
CA LEU A 121 12.51 -7.88 -10.94
C LEU A 121 13.45 -7.60 -9.76
N LYS A 122 14.58 -8.32 -9.68
CA LYS A 122 15.62 -8.07 -8.66
C LYS A 122 16.23 -6.68 -8.77
N GLN A 123 16.49 -6.22 -9.99
CA GLN A 123 16.99 -4.85 -10.21
C GLN A 123 16.00 -3.80 -9.74
N GLN A 124 14.69 -4.05 -9.82
CA GLN A 124 13.64 -3.17 -9.31
C GLN A 124 13.33 -3.38 -7.81
N GLY A 125 13.97 -4.35 -7.15
CA GLY A 125 13.76 -4.64 -5.73
C GLY A 125 12.41 -5.31 -5.43
N MET A 126 11.87 -6.06 -6.41
CA MET A 126 10.58 -6.74 -6.28
C MET A 126 10.71 -8.19 -5.77
N THR A 127 11.85 -8.84 -5.99
CA THR A 127 12.17 -10.22 -5.58
C THR A 127 13.62 -10.35 -5.12
#